data_AF-A0A8C1UDN3-F1
#
_entry.id   AF-A0A8C1UDN3-F1
#
_cell.length_a   1.000
_cell.length_b   1.000
_cell.length_c   1.000
_cell.angle_alpha   90.00
_cell.angle_beta   90.00
_cell.angle_gamma   90.00
#
_symmetry.space_group_name_H-M   'P 1'
#
loop_
_entity.id
_entity.type
_entity.pdbx_description
1 polymer ?
#
loop_
_entity_poly.entity_id
_entity_poly.type
_entity_poly.pdbx_seq_one_letter_code
_entity_poly.pdbx_strand_id
1 'polypeptide(L)'
;MSLRGVLTLSLRSNVGLLYSLSPASRAVVKTAATHTRSSSSRRSEVSSSSRRSEVSSSSRRSEVSSRYPVPNKKNLPFDIVELMEEVEQKGGFLPNVFKVLAHRPAEFRAFFSYYNALMNKESGGLSKADRELIVVATSAHNHCLYCVVSHSALHRIYSKKPLLADQVAVNYRVAELSAREKAMLDFALTVCRSETITEEHLSSLEAHGFDREDIWDIAAIAAFFALSNRMAHLTDMRPNAEFYNMGRVPRDKEKASDGHAKDE
;
A
#
# COMPACT_ATOMS: atom_id res chain seq x y z
N MET A 1 11.65 14.75 45.08
CA MET A 1 12.45 14.91 43.84
C MET A 1 11.61 14.36 42.69
N SER A 2 11.17 15.21 41.76
CA SER A 2 10.12 14.92 40.77
C SER A 2 10.72 14.69 39.37
N LEU A 3 10.22 13.66 38.66
CA LEU A 3 10.57 13.26 37.29
C LEU A 3 10.10 14.29 36.24
N ARG A 4 10.72 15.48 36.22
CA ARG A 4 10.45 16.51 35.19
C ARG A 4 11.70 16.95 34.41
N GLY A 5 12.82 16.25 34.52
CA GLY A 5 14.13 16.79 34.11
C GLY A 5 14.80 16.24 32.84
N VAL A 6 14.22 15.29 32.09
CA VAL A 6 14.97 14.61 31.00
C VAL A 6 14.33 14.76 29.60
N LEU A 7 13.22 15.48 29.46
CA LEU A 7 12.54 15.66 28.17
C LEU A 7 12.75 17.06 27.56
N THR A 8 14.00 17.45 27.36
CA THR A 8 14.34 18.62 26.53
C THR A 8 15.73 18.46 25.97
N LEU A 9 15.87 17.72 24.87
CA LEU A 9 16.83 18.01 23.80
C LEU A 9 16.52 17.13 22.58
N SER A 10 16.52 17.75 21.39
CA SER A 10 16.36 17.13 20.06
C SER A 10 14.93 16.89 19.55
N LEU A 11 14.19 17.99 19.32
CA LEU A 11 12.95 18.03 18.53
C LEU A 11 13.05 18.99 17.33
N ARG A 12 14.25 19.18 16.78
CA ARG A 12 14.44 19.93 15.53
C ARG A 12 15.38 19.17 14.62
N SER A 13 14.91 18.95 13.39
CA SER A 13 15.64 18.37 12.23
C SER A 13 15.54 16.85 12.10
N ASN A 14 14.45 16.34 11.49
CA ASN A 14 14.44 15.12 10.64
C ASN A 14 13.07 14.77 10.02
N VAL A 15 12.23 15.75 9.69
CA VAL A 15 10.92 15.48 9.05
C VAL A 15 11.07 15.12 7.56
N GLY A 16 12.19 15.47 6.92
CA GLY A 16 12.42 15.27 5.48
C GLY A 16 12.89 13.87 5.03
N LEU A 17 13.00 12.89 5.91
CA LEU A 17 13.55 11.56 5.58
C LEU A 17 12.52 10.43 5.56
N LEU A 18 11.28 10.67 5.99
CA LEU A 18 10.35 9.59 6.35
C LEU A 18 9.60 8.94 5.17
N TYR A 19 9.69 9.49 3.95
CA TYR A 19 9.24 8.86 2.70
C TYR A 19 10.19 9.19 1.53
N SER A 20 11.50 9.02 1.72
CA SER A 20 12.47 9.03 0.62
C SER A 20 12.22 7.84 -0.31
N LEU A 21 11.41 8.03 -1.36
CA LEU A 21 11.43 7.13 -2.50
C LEU A 21 12.73 7.36 -3.26
N SER A 22 13.54 6.30 -3.39
CA SER A 22 14.71 6.25 -4.28
C SER A 22 14.41 6.90 -5.64
N PRO A 23 15.37 7.63 -6.26
CA PRO A 23 15.20 8.39 -7.51
C PRO A 23 14.42 7.68 -8.62
N ALA A 24 14.50 6.35 -8.69
CA ALA A 24 13.76 5.52 -9.65
C ALA A 24 12.22 5.66 -9.60
N SER A 25 11.65 6.12 -8.48
CA SER A 25 10.18 6.24 -8.32
C SER A 25 9.62 7.59 -8.79
N ARG A 26 10.46 8.61 -9.00
CA ARG A 26 10.03 9.97 -9.37
C ARG A 26 9.47 10.09 -10.80
N ALA A 27 9.76 9.12 -11.67
CA ALA A 27 9.36 9.16 -13.08
C ALA A 27 7.94 8.65 -13.37
N VAL A 28 7.19 8.19 -12.37
CA VAL A 28 5.97 7.37 -12.59
C VAL A 28 4.68 8.19 -12.77
N VAL A 29 4.64 9.45 -12.31
CA VAL A 29 3.36 10.13 -11.99
C VAL A 29 2.85 11.12 -13.06
N LYS A 30 3.67 11.53 -14.04
CA LYS A 30 3.36 12.72 -14.87
C LYS A 30 2.34 12.54 -16.01
N THR A 31 1.86 11.34 -16.36
CA THR A 31 1.19 11.11 -17.66
C THR A 31 -0.32 10.79 -17.63
N ALA A 32 -1.01 10.81 -16.49
CA ALA A 32 -2.39 10.31 -16.41
C ALA A 32 -3.52 11.36 -16.50
N ALA A 33 -3.22 12.64 -16.67
CA ALA A 33 -4.25 13.71 -16.65
C ALA A 33 -4.41 14.39 -18.01
N THR A 34 -5.09 13.74 -18.96
CA THR A 34 -5.79 14.46 -20.05
C THR A 34 -6.70 13.49 -20.83
N HIS A 35 -7.89 14.00 -21.19
CA HIS A 35 -8.93 13.40 -22.05
C HIS A 35 -10.13 12.74 -21.36
N THR A 36 -11.18 13.54 -21.14
CA THR A 36 -12.53 13.22 -21.64
C THR A 36 -13.28 14.53 -21.92
N ARG A 37 -13.56 14.79 -23.20
CA ARG A 37 -14.40 15.91 -23.69
C ARG A 37 -15.81 15.38 -23.93
N SER A 38 -16.81 16.19 -23.57
CA SER A 38 -18.23 15.91 -23.72
C SER A 38 -18.75 16.17 -25.14
N SER A 39 -19.79 15.46 -25.53
CA SER A 39 -20.67 15.82 -26.66
C SER A 39 -22.13 15.66 -26.24
N SER A 40 -22.87 16.76 -26.33
CA SER A 40 -24.29 16.89 -26.03
C SER A 40 -25.15 16.56 -27.25
N SER A 41 -26.29 15.90 -27.03
CA SER A 41 -27.39 15.90 -28.01
C SER A 41 -28.72 16.07 -27.26
N ARG A 42 -29.54 16.98 -27.76
CA ARG A 42 -30.89 17.34 -27.28
C ARG A 42 -31.94 16.42 -27.92
N ARG A 43 -32.98 16.04 -27.16
CA ARG A 43 -34.38 16.08 -27.65
C ARG A 43 -35.44 15.89 -26.55
N SER A 44 -36.39 16.82 -26.57
CA SER A 44 -37.85 16.78 -26.29
C SER A 44 -38.41 16.27 -24.96
N GLU A 45 -39.19 17.18 -24.36
CA GLU A 45 -40.13 17.05 -23.24
C GLU A 45 -41.35 16.17 -23.57
N VAL A 46 -41.85 15.43 -22.57
CA VAL A 46 -43.29 15.19 -22.36
C VAL A 46 -43.57 15.18 -20.85
N SER A 47 -44.60 15.94 -20.48
CA SER A 47 -45.14 16.19 -19.14
C SER A 47 -46.02 15.03 -18.63
N SER A 48 -45.82 14.62 -17.38
CA SER A 48 -46.92 14.10 -16.54
C SER A 48 -46.56 14.16 -15.05
N SER A 49 -47.40 14.87 -14.30
CA SER A 49 -47.29 15.12 -12.86
C SER A 49 -47.42 13.84 -12.01
N SER A 50 -46.43 13.55 -11.19
CA SER A 50 -46.63 12.75 -9.98
C SER A 50 -45.67 13.20 -8.87
N ARG A 51 -46.29 13.58 -7.75
CA ARG A 51 -45.81 13.90 -6.41
C ARG A 51 -44.29 13.81 -6.17
N ARG A 52 -43.69 14.99 -5.91
CA ARG A 52 -42.35 15.18 -5.35
C ARG A 52 -42.17 14.38 -4.06
N SER A 53 -41.31 13.36 -4.09
CA SER A 53 -40.42 13.09 -2.96
C SER A 53 -39.09 13.81 -3.28
N GLU A 54 -38.78 14.85 -2.50
CA GLU A 54 -37.47 15.48 -2.53
C GLU A 54 -36.46 14.48 -1.97
N VAL A 55 -35.92 13.63 -2.85
CA VAL A 55 -34.65 12.98 -2.59
C VAL A 55 -33.60 14.08 -2.70
N SER A 56 -33.27 14.65 -1.54
CA SER A 56 -32.10 15.51 -1.35
C SER A 56 -30.91 14.82 -1.99
N SER A 57 -30.50 15.30 -3.16
CA SER A 57 -29.26 14.94 -3.82
C SER A 57 -28.13 15.60 -3.03
N SER A 58 -27.86 15.08 -1.83
CA SER A 58 -26.61 15.42 -1.15
C SER A 58 -25.49 14.90 -2.04
N SER A 59 -24.56 15.78 -2.38
CA SER A 59 -23.43 15.45 -3.22
C SER A 59 -22.71 14.25 -2.60
N ARG A 60 -22.74 13.09 -3.26
CA ARG A 60 -21.87 11.96 -2.90
C ARG A 60 -20.44 12.38 -3.17
N ARG A 61 -19.84 13.14 -2.25
CA ARG A 61 -18.39 13.08 -2.06
C ARG A 61 -18.10 11.60 -1.84
N SER A 62 -17.09 11.09 -2.53
CA SER A 62 -16.61 9.72 -2.35
C SER A 62 -16.13 9.56 -0.91
N GLU A 63 -17.07 9.35 0.01
CA GLU A 63 -16.76 9.11 1.40
C GLU A 63 -16.03 7.77 1.45
N VAL A 64 -14.83 7.81 2.03
CA VAL A 64 -14.10 6.59 2.33
C VAL A 64 -14.96 5.80 3.28
N SER A 65 -15.45 4.66 2.82
CA SER A 65 -16.24 3.75 3.66
C SER A 65 -15.34 3.21 4.77
N SER A 66 -15.74 3.48 6.02
CA SER A 66 -15.11 3.00 7.25
C SER A 66 -16.18 2.88 8.35
N ARG A 67 -16.05 1.88 9.23
CA ARG A 67 -16.93 1.73 10.41
C ARG A 67 -16.70 2.79 11.48
N TYR A 68 -15.55 3.47 11.43
CA TYR A 68 -15.17 4.55 12.35
C TYR A 68 -15.10 5.89 11.63
N PRO A 69 -15.31 7.02 12.35
CA PRO A 69 -15.24 8.36 11.77
C PRO A 69 -13.90 8.62 11.07
N VAL A 70 -13.97 9.01 9.80
CA VAL A 70 -12.81 9.46 9.04
C VAL A 70 -12.65 10.97 9.27
N PRO A 71 -11.61 11.43 10.00
CA PRO A 71 -11.47 12.84 10.34
C PRO A 71 -11.23 13.68 9.09
N ASN A 72 -11.74 14.91 9.10
CA ASN A 72 -11.41 15.89 8.07
C ASN A 72 -9.91 16.22 8.16
N LYS A 73 -9.20 16.14 7.03
CA LYS A 73 -7.75 16.45 6.93
C LYS A 73 -7.38 17.78 7.59
N LYS A 74 -8.22 18.82 7.49
CA LYS A 74 -7.98 20.15 8.09
C LYS A 74 -7.93 20.15 9.62
N ASN A 75 -8.49 19.13 10.27
CA ASN A 75 -8.56 19.02 11.72
C ASN A 75 -7.48 18.09 12.29
N LEU A 76 -6.60 17.55 11.43
CA LEU A 76 -5.52 16.67 11.85
C LEU A 76 -4.28 17.47 12.27
N PRO A 77 -3.42 16.89 13.13
CA PRO A 77 -2.11 17.45 13.41
C PRO A 77 -1.29 17.70 12.13
N PHE A 78 -0.51 18.79 12.12
CA PHE A 78 0.24 19.26 10.96
C PHE A 78 1.13 18.18 10.33
N ASP A 79 1.86 17.42 11.14
CA ASP A 79 2.76 16.36 10.69
C ASP A 79 2.04 15.23 9.94
N ILE A 80 0.81 14.90 10.34
CA ILE A 80 -0.02 13.91 9.65
C ILE A 80 -0.53 14.45 8.32
N VAL A 81 -0.94 15.72 8.29
CA VAL A 81 -1.41 16.39 7.06
C VAL A 81 -0.28 16.47 6.04
N GLU A 82 0.91 16.90 6.47
CA GLU A 82 2.11 16.99 5.64
C GLU A 82 2.46 15.63 5.03
N LEU A 83 2.47 14.56 5.84
CA LEU A 83 2.70 13.21 5.34
C LEU A 83 1.65 12.77 4.31
N MET A 84 0.37 13.03 4.57
CA MET A 84 -0.71 12.71 3.64
C MET A 84 -0.55 13.45 2.31
N GLU A 85 -0.14 14.72 2.34
CA GLU A 85 0.11 15.52 1.14
C GLU A 85 1.29 15.00 0.34
N GLU A 86 2.38 14.65 1.00
CA GLU A 86 3.56 14.08 0.36
C GLU A 86 3.21 12.76 -0.36
N VAL A 87 2.47 11.87 0.31
CA VAL A 87 2.03 10.59 -0.26
C VAL A 87 1.08 10.80 -1.43
N GLU A 88 0.10 11.71 -1.29
CA GLU A 88 -0.86 12.03 -2.35
C GLU A 88 -0.18 12.62 -3.58
N GLN A 89 0.77 13.54 -3.38
CA GLN A 89 1.53 14.16 -4.47
C GLN A 89 2.40 13.15 -5.22
N LYS A 90 3.03 12.20 -4.51
CA LYS A 90 3.89 11.18 -5.12
C LYS A 90 3.12 10.00 -5.70
N GLY A 91 1.97 9.64 -5.13
CA GLY A 91 1.16 8.50 -5.58
C GLY A 91 0.11 8.86 -6.62
N GLY A 92 -0.26 10.15 -6.73
CA GLY A 92 -1.39 10.63 -7.51
C GLY A 92 -2.75 10.47 -6.80
N PHE A 93 -2.77 9.81 -5.64
CA PHE A 93 -3.94 9.67 -4.77
C PHE A 93 -3.47 9.32 -3.35
N LEU A 94 -4.32 9.57 -2.34
CA LEU A 94 -4.07 9.19 -0.95
C LEU A 94 -4.68 7.81 -0.62
N PRO A 95 -3.87 6.78 -0.28
CA PRO A 95 -4.39 5.48 0.13
C PRO A 95 -5.29 5.58 1.38
N ASN A 96 -6.38 4.82 1.38
CA ASN A 96 -7.42 4.96 2.41
C ASN A 96 -6.94 4.57 3.82
N VAL A 97 -5.90 3.74 3.95
CA VAL A 97 -5.27 3.44 5.26
C VAL A 97 -4.83 4.70 6.00
N PHE A 98 -4.31 5.72 5.29
CA PHE A 98 -3.93 6.98 5.91
C PHE A 98 -5.15 7.69 6.50
N LYS A 99 -6.23 7.75 5.71
CA LYS A 99 -7.46 8.45 6.09
C LYS A 99 -8.16 7.76 7.26
N VAL A 100 -8.24 6.43 7.23
CA VAL A 100 -8.94 5.64 8.26
C VAL A 100 -8.15 5.63 9.57
N LEU A 101 -6.85 5.35 9.54
CA LEU A 101 -6.04 5.29 10.77
C LEU A 101 -5.83 6.66 11.41
N ALA A 102 -5.96 7.75 10.65
CA ALA A 102 -5.90 9.10 11.20
C ALA A 102 -7.01 9.40 12.22
N HIS A 103 -8.05 8.57 12.32
CA HIS A 103 -9.00 8.57 13.43
C HIS A 103 -8.29 8.56 14.80
N ARG A 104 -7.13 7.90 14.90
CA ARG A 104 -6.29 7.82 16.10
C ARG A 104 -4.87 8.30 15.79
N PRO A 105 -4.58 9.62 15.90
CA PRO A 105 -3.29 10.19 15.49
C PRO A 105 -2.05 9.57 16.13
N ALA A 106 -2.10 9.15 17.39
CA ALA A 106 -0.96 8.50 18.04
C ALA A 106 -0.71 7.09 17.47
N GLU A 107 -1.78 6.32 17.26
CA GLU A 107 -1.72 4.98 16.65
C GLU A 107 -1.27 5.05 15.19
N PHE A 108 -1.77 6.04 14.43
CA PHE A 108 -1.33 6.34 13.06
C PHE A 108 0.20 6.51 12.99
N ARG A 109 0.78 7.33 13.89
CA ARG A 109 2.23 7.58 13.91
C ARG A 109 3.01 6.31 14.21
N ALA A 110 2.58 5.54 15.21
CA ALA A 110 3.23 4.28 15.55
C ALA A 110 3.15 3.28 14.38
N PHE A 111 1.97 3.17 13.74
CA PHE A 111 1.76 2.29 12.60
C PHE A 111 2.69 2.62 11.43
N PHE A 112 2.75 3.89 11.01
CA PHE A 112 3.59 4.28 9.87
C PHE A 112 5.08 4.31 10.20
N SER A 113 5.46 4.56 11.46
CA SER A 113 6.84 4.39 11.91
C SER A 113 7.30 2.93 11.77
N TYR A 114 6.49 1.99 12.24
CA TYR A 114 6.80 0.56 12.12
C TYR A 114 6.75 0.10 10.65
N TYR A 115 5.75 0.52 9.88
CA TYR A 115 5.70 0.28 8.44
C TYR A 115 6.99 0.71 7.75
N ASN A 116 7.49 1.92 8.04
CA ASN A 116 8.70 2.43 7.42
C ASN A 116 9.96 1.64 7.84
N ALA A 117 10.05 1.27 9.11
CA ALA A 117 11.15 0.46 9.63
C ALA A 117 11.27 -0.90 8.92
N LEU A 118 10.15 -1.49 8.48
CA LEU A 118 10.11 -2.80 7.82
C LEU A 118 10.14 -2.70 6.30
N MET A 119 9.23 -1.91 5.72
CA MET A 119 8.96 -1.91 4.29
C MET A 119 9.91 -0.99 3.51
N ASN A 120 10.35 0.10 4.14
CA ASN A 120 11.15 1.14 3.49
C ASN A 120 12.62 1.15 3.90
N LYS A 121 13.09 0.20 4.73
CA LYS A 121 14.51 0.10 5.05
C LYS A 121 15.35 -0.20 3.81
N GLU A 122 16.52 0.42 3.72
CA GLU A 122 17.44 0.26 2.59
C GLU A 122 18.39 -0.93 2.75
N SER A 123 18.55 -1.43 3.98
CA SER A 123 19.35 -2.61 4.32
C SER A 123 18.53 -3.92 4.27
N GLY A 124 19.22 -5.06 4.34
CA GLY A 124 18.65 -6.41 4.35
C GLY A 124 18.69 -7.11 2.98
N GLY A 125 18.54 -8.42 2.96
CA GLY A 125 18.54 -9.27 1.76
C GLY A 125 17.17 -9.40 1.08
N LEU A 126 16.09 -8.93 1.71
CA LEU A 126 14.76 -8.88 1.09
C LEU A 126 14.59 -7.68 0.16
N SER A 127 14.29 -7.95 -1.11
CA SER A 127 13.92 -6.92 -2.07
C SER A 127 12.55 -6.31 -1.74
N LYS A 128 12.24 -5.12 -2.31
CA LYS A 128 10.89 -4.54 -2.16
C LYS A 128 9.80 -5.49 -2.69
N ALA A 129 10.08 -6.23 -3.76
CA ALA A 129 9.14 -7.22 -4.28
C ALA A 129 8.93 -8.36 -3.28
N ASP A 130 9.99 -8.89 -2.66
CA ASP A 130 9.88 -9.95 -1.64
C ASP A 130 9.00 -9.52 -0.47
N ARG A 131 9.24 -8.30 0.05
CA ARG A 131 8.48 -7.73 1.17
C ARG A 131 7.00 -7.66 0.82
N GLU A 132 6.64 -7.10 -0.34
CA GLU A 132 5.24 -7.03 -0.77
C GLU A 132 4.62 -8.42 -1.01
N LEU A 133 5.40 -9.40 -1.51
CA LEU A 133 4.91 -10.75 -1.78
C LEU A 133 4.53 -11.48 -0.47
N ILE A 134 5.32 -11.30 0.59
CA ILE A 134 4.99 -11.77 1.95
C ILE A 134 3.65 -11.19 2.40
N VAL A 135 3.44 -9.87 2.19
CA VAL A 135 2.19 -9.20 2.56
C VAL A 135 1.01 -9.77 1.80
N VAL A 136 1.15 -9.98 0.48
CA VAL A 136 0.07 -10.55 -0.34
C VAL A 136 -0.31 -11.94 0.16
N ALA A 137 0.65 -12.82 0.38
CA ALA A 137 0.38 -14.20 0.82
C ALA A 137 -0.31 -14.26 2.20
N THR A 138 0.24 -13.54 3.17
CA THR A 138 -0.30 -13.52 4.55
C THR A 138 -1.66 -12.81 4.62
N SER A 139 -1.83 -11.73 3.86
CA SER A 139 -3.12 -11.02 3.78
C SER A 139 -4.19 -11.84 3.06
N ALA A 140 -3.82 -12.64 2.07
CA ALA A 140 -4.72 -13.55 1.39
C ALA A 140 -5.18 -14.68 2.34
N HIS A 141 -4.24 -15.23 3.12
CA HIS A 141 -4.56 -16.19 4.19
C HIS A 141 -5.55 -15.61 5.21
N ASN A 142 -5.37 -14.35 5.59
CA ASN A 142 -6.27 -13.65 6.51
C ASN A 142 -7.54 -13.08 5.83
N HIS A 143 -7.75 -13.31 4.54
CA HIS A 143 -8.88 -12.77 3.77
C HIS A 143 -9.04 -11.23 3.89
N CYS A 144 -7.92 -10.49 3.88
CA CYS A 144 -7.93 -9.03 4.02
C CYS A 144 -8.02 -8.34 2.66
N LEU A 145 -9.23 -7.92 2.26
CA LEU A 145 -9.47 -7.26 0.96
C LEU A 145 -8.55 -6.06 0.72
N TYR A 146 -8.45 -5.14 1.70
CA TYR A 146 -7.63 -3.93 1.56
C TYR A 146 -6.18 -4.29 1.23
N CYS A 147 -5.56 -5.10 2.09
CA CYS A 147 -4.15 -5.41 2.02
C CYS A 147 -3.83 -6.27 0.79
N VAL A 148 -4.67 -7.26 0.45
CA VAL A 148 -4.48 -8.05 -0.77
C VAL A 148 -4.48 -7.15 -1.99
N VAL A 149 -5.46 -6.26 -2.14
CA VAL A 149 -5.57 -5.39 -3.33
C VAL A 149 -4.42 -4.38 -3.40
N SER A 150 -4.12 -3.68 -2.30
CA SER A 150 -3.08 -2.63 -2.29
C SER A 150 -1.68 -3.20 -2.47
N HIS A 151 -1.33 -4.26 -1.74
CA HIS A 151 0.02 -4.83 -1.79
C HIS A 151 0.24 -5.69 -3.05
N SER A 152 -0.82 -6.25 -3.65
CA SER A 152 -0.69 -6.86 -4.98
C SER A 152 -0.31 -5.83 -6.04
N ALA A 153 -0.87 -4.61 -5.96
CA ALA A 153 -0.50 -3.52 -6.87
C ALA A 153 0.98 -3.14 -6.72
N LEU A 154 1.44 -2.94 -5.48
CA LEU A 154 2.84 -2.61 -5.19
C LEU A 154 3.79 -3.73 -5.61
N HIS A 155 3.44 -4.99 -5.31
CA HIS A 155 4.20 -6.14 -5.76
C HIS A 155 4.36 -6.16 -7.29
N ARG A 156 3.27 -5.97 -8.06
CA ARG A 156 3.34 -5.91 -9.53
C ARG A 156 4.26 -4.78 -10.01
N ILE A 157 4.22 -3.63 -9.35
CA ILE A 157 5.08 -2.48 -9.69
C ILE A 157 6.56 -2.77 -9.42
N TYR A 158 6.91 -3.39 -8.30
CA TYR A 158 8.31 -3.67 -7.95
C TYR A 158 8.88 -4.87 -8.71
N SER A 159 8.13 -5.97 -8.78
CA SER A 159 8.57 -7.20 -9.44
C SER A 159 8.56 -7.13 -10.98
N LYS A 160 7.75 -6.22 -11.54
CA LYS A 160 7.40 -6.20 -12.98
C LYS A 160 6.74 -7.51 -13.46
N LYS A 161 6.20 -8.32 -12.54
CA LYS A 161 5.44 -9.55 -12.82
C LYS A 161 3.94 -9.25 -12.65
N PRO A 162 3.19 -8.94 -13.73
CA PRO A 162 1.79 -8.49 -13.62
C PRO A 162 0.83 -9.56 -13.10
N LEU A 163 1.20 -10.84 -13.17
CA LEU A 163 0.32 -11.97 -12.83
C LEU A 163 0.61 -12.58 -11.45
N LEU A 164 1.85 -12.49 -10.97
CA LEU A 164 2.31 -13.29 -9.83
C LEU A 164 1.54 -12.99 -8.53
N ALA A 165 1.21 -11.71 -8.27
CA ALA A 165 0.45 -11.36 -7.07
C ALA A 165 -0.94 -12.01 -7.04
N ASP A 166 -1.61 -12.13 -8.20
CA ASP A 166 -2.92 -12.74 -8.31
C ASP A 166 -2.82 -14.27 -8.08
N GLN A 167 -1.80 -14.91 -8.64
CA GLN A 167 -1.51 -16.33 -8.41
C GLN A 167 -1.26 -16.60 -6.91
N VAL A 168 -0.45 -15.78 -6.25
CA VAL A 168 -0.16 -15.90 -4.81
C VAL A 168 -1.39 -15.66 -3.95
N ALA A 169 -2.19 -14.66 -4.28
CA ALA A 169 -3.41 -14.34 -3.53
C ALA A 169 -4.46 -15.45 -3.61
N VAL A 170 -4.55 -16.17 -4.74
CA VAL A 170 -5.49 -17.29 -4.92
C VAL A 170 -4.92 -18.59 -4.33
N ASN A 171 -3.69 -18.95 -4.72
CA ASN A 171 -3.01 -20.14 -4.23
C ASN A 171 -1.50 -20.06 -4.52
N TYR A 172 -0.72 -19.56 -3.57
CA TYR A 172 0.73 -19.45 -3.70
C TYR A 172 1.45 -20.79 -3.98
N ARG A 173 0.85 -21.94 -3.65
CA ARG A 173 1.49 -23.26 -3.86
C ARG A 173 1.61 -23.66 -5.34
N VAL A 174 0.80 -23.06 -6.20
CA VAL A 174 0.82 -23.27 -7.66
C VAL A 174 1.22 -22.01 -8.43
N ALA A 175 1.67 -20.98 -7.72
CA ALA A 175 2.17 -19.76 -8.33
C ALA A 175 3.57 -19.97 -8.92
N GLU A 176 3.93 -19.14 -9.89
CA GLU A 176 5.23 -19.15 -10.58
C GLU A 176 6.34 -18.54 -9.71
N LEU A 177 6.58 -19.19 -8.56
CA LEU A 177 7.58 -18.81 -7.56
C LEU A 177 8.88 -19.58 -7.80
N SER A 178 10.00 -18.89 -7.59
CA SER A 178 11.28 -19.56 -7.37
C SER A 178 11.25 -20.38 -6.07
N ALA A 179 12.19 -21.32 -5.92
CA ALA A 179 12.32 -22.09 -4.69
C ALA A 179 12.55 -21.19 -3.46
N ARG A 180 13.33 -20.11 -3.63
CA ARG A 180 13.57 -19.11 -2.58
C ARG A 180 12.31 -18.34 -2.20
N GLU A 181 11.54 -17.85 -3.17
CA GLU A 181 10.27 -17.16 -2.90
C GLU A 181 9.27 -18.11 -2.21
N LYS A 182 9.20 -19.37 -2.62
CA LYS A 182 8.31 -20.36 -1.99
C LYS A 182 8.68 -20.63 -0.52
N ALA A 183 9.95 -20.88 -0.22
CA ALA A 183 10.42 -21.10 1.16
C ALA A 183 10.14 -19.89 2.07
N MET A 184 10.34 -18.68 1.55
CA MET A 184 9.99 -17.44 2.23
C MET A 184 8.50 -17.35 2.56
N LEU A 185 7.62 -17.67 1.61
CA LEU A 185 6.17 -17.61 1.83
C LEU A 185 5.68 -18.73 2.76
N ASP A 186 6.26 -19.92 2.69
CA ASP A 186 5.94 -21.02 3.61
C ASP A 186 6.23 -20.61 5.06
N PHE A 187 7.41 -20.04 5.33
CA PHE A 187 7.75 -19.54 6.66
C PHE A 187 6.89 -18.35 7.09
N ALA A 188 6.69 -17.36 6.22
CA ALA A 188 5.81 -16.22 6.52
C ALA A 188 4.40 -16.67 6.93
N LEU A 189 3.88 -17.71 6.29
CA LEU A 189 2.58 -18.27 6.64
C LEU A 189 2.59 -19.06 7.94
N THR A 190 3.67 -19.75 8.30
CA THR A 190 3.86 -20.33 9.64
C THR A 190 3.78 -19.25 10.72
N VAL A 191 4.48 -18.12 10.54
CA VAL A 191 4.39 -16.97 11.47
C VAL A 191 2.97 -16.38 11.49
N CYS A 192 2.36 -16.18 10.33
CA CYS A 192 1.01 -15.63 10.20
C CYS A 192 -0.04 -16.48 10.92
N ARG A 193 0.09 -17.80 10.87
CA ARG A 193 -0.79 -18.77 11.56
C ARG A 193 -0.49 -18.89 13.05
N SER A 194 0.53 -18.20 13.55
CA SER A 194 1.00 -18.29 14.93
C SER A 194 1.33 -19.73 15.32
N GLU A 195 1.93 -20.48 14.40
CA GLU A 195 2.44 -21.83 14.64
C GLU A 195 3.73 -21.79 15.45
N THR A 196 4.11 -22.93 16.04
CA THR A 196 5.40 -23.09 16.71
C THR A 196 6.53 -23.01 15.67
N ILE A 197 7.42 -22.03 15.86
CA ILE A 197 8.65 -21.90 15.07
C ILE A 197 9.71 -22.81 15.68
N THR A 198 10.48 -23.50 14.83
CA THR A 198 11.50 -24.49 15.22
C THR A 198 12.76 -24.24 14.40
N GLU A 199 13.89 -24.82 14.81
CA GLU A 199 15.16 -24.67 14.07
C GLU A 199 15.10 -25.30 12.68
N GLU A 200 14.23 -26.29 12.43
CA GLU A 200 14.03 -26.85 11.09
C GLU A 200 13.46 -25.80 10.12
N HIS A 201 12.55 -24.94 10.59
CA HIS A 201 12.03 -23.84 9.77
C HIS A 201 13.14 -22.86 9.39
N LEU A 202 14.01 -22.52 10.33
CA LEU A 202 15.10 -21.57 10.09
C LEU A 202 16.18 -22.18 9.18
N SER A 203 16.57 -23.43 9.43
CA SER A 203 17.55 -24.17 8.61
C SER A 203 17.08 -24.36 7.17
N SER A 204 15.76 -24.54 6.97
CA SER A 204 15.16 -24.63 5.63
C SER A 204 15.34 -23.32 4.84
N LEU A 205 15.16 -22.16 5.48
CA LEU A 205 15.39 -20.86 4.85
C LEU A 205 16.87 -20.62 4.55
N GLU A 206 17.76 -21.00 5.47
CA GLU A 206 19.21 -20.89 5.29
C GLU A 206 19.69 -21.69 4.08
N ALA A 207 19.11 -22.87 3.82
CA ALA A 207 19.37 -23.67 2.62
C ALA A 207 18.96 -22.96 1.30
N HIS A 208 18.10 -21.95 1.38
CA HIS A 208 17.70 -21.08 0.27
C HIS A 208 18.42 -19.72 0.26
N GLY A 209 19.46 -19.56 1.08
CA GLY A 209 20.33 -18.39 1.10
C GLY A 209 19.77 -17.19 1.86
N PHE A 210 18.79 -17.39 2.74
CA PHE A 210 18.39 -16.39 3.73
C PHE A 210 19.31 -16.46 4.95
N ASP A 211 19.81 -15.33 5.42
CA ASP A 211 20.48 -15.28 6.72
C ASP A 211 19.47 -15.07 7.87
N ARG A 212 19.95 -15.08 9.12
CA ARG A 212 19.08 -14.93 10.29
C ARG A 212 18.39 -13.56 10.34
N GLU A 213 18.98 -12.52 9.78
CA GLU A 213 18.38 -11.17 9.74
C GLU A 213 17.27 -11.10 8.68
N ASP A 214 17.44 -11.77 7.53
CA ASP A 214 16.37 -11.94 6.55
C ASP A 214 15.20 -12.73 7.14
N ILE A 215 15.47 -13.79 7.90
CA ILE A 215 14.41 -14.59 8.53
C ILE A 215 13.65 -13.75 9.57
N TRP A 216 14.34 -12.91 10.33
CA TRP A 216 13.71 -11.92 11.20
C TRP A 216 12.80 -10.97 10.42
N ASP A 217 13.27 -10.44 9.29
CA ASP A 217 12.47 -9.54 8.46
C ASP A 217 11.20 -10.20 7.94
N ILE A 218 11.29 -11.45 7.48
CA ILE A 218 10.13 -12.21 7.00
C ILE A 218 9.08 -12.31 8.13
N ALA A 219 9.52 -12.69 9.33
CA ALA A 219 8.65 -12.82 10.49
C ALA A 219 8.05 -11.48 10.93
N ALA A 220 8.85 -10.42 10.98
CA ALA A 220 8.41 -9.09 11.41
C ALA A 220 7.37 -8.49 10.45
N ILE A 221 7.57 -8.65 9.13
CA ILE A 221 6.60 -8.24 8.11
C ILE A 221 5.31 -9.04 8.27
N ALA A 222 5.39 -10.37 8.38
CA ALA A 222 4.21 -11.21 8.58
C ALA A 222 3.42 -10.81 9.84
N ALA A 223 4.10 -10.57 10.96
CA ALA A 223 3.47 -10.15 12.22
C ALA A 223 2.83 -8.76 12.12
N PHE A 224 3.53 -7.78 11.55
CA PHE A 224 3.00 -6.41 11.37
C PHE A 224 1.77 -6.40 10.46
N PHE A 225 1.78 -7.17 9.38
CA PHE A 225 0.61 -7.25 8.49
C PHE A 225 -0.53 -8.08 9.07
N ALA A 226 -0.26 -8.99 10.00
CA ALA A 226 -1.32 -9.58 10.80
C ALA A 226 -2.04 -8.51 11.66
N LEU A 227 -1.33 -7.51 12.22
CA LEU A 227 -1.95 -6.34 12.86
C LEU A 227 -2.74 -5.51 11.83
N SER A 228 -2.11 -5.16 10.70
CA SER A 228 -2.75 -4.34 9.67
C SER A 228 -4.04 -4.96 9.14
N ASN A 229 -4.03 -6.27 8.86
CA ASN A 229 -5.20 -7.01 8.39
C ASN A 229 -6.37 -6.92 9.38
N ARG A 230 -6.10 -7.14 10.68
CA ARG A 230 -7.11 -7.06 11.74
C ARG A 230 -7.71 -5.66 11.84
N MET A 231 -6.89 -4.62 11.73
CA MET A 231 -7.36 -3.24 11.71
C MET A 231 -8.19 -2.92 10.47
N ALA A 232 -7.78 -3.42 9.30
CA ALA A 232 -8.53 -3.25 8.06
C ALA A 232 -9.90 -3.96 8.11
N HIS A 233 -9.97 -5.16 8.69
CA HIS A 233 -11.24 -5.87 8.92
C HIS A 233 -12.15 -5.10 9.87
N LEU A 234 -11.62 -4.69 11.03
CA LEU A 234 -12.38 -3.95 12.05
C LEU A 234 -12.99 -2.67 11.48
N THR A 235 -12.24 -1.97 10.63
CA THR A 235 -12.65 -0.68 10.09
C THR A 235 -13.46 -0.80 8.79
N ASP A 236 -13.65 -2.00 8.23
CA ASP A 236 -14.17 -2.21 6.87
C ASP A 236 -13.41 -1.37 5.82
N MET A 237 -12.07 -1.31 5.97
CA MET A 237 -11.22 -0.45 5.15
C MET A 237 -11.31 -0.88 3.67
N ARG A 238 -11.80 0.03 2.82
CA ARG A 238 -11.91 -0.23 1.37
C ARG A 238 -10.65 0.18 0.62
N PRO A 239 -10.07 -0.68 -0.24
CA PRO A 239 -8.95 -0.30 -1.08
C PRO A 239 -9.40 0.76 -2.09
N ASN A 240 -8.49 1.67 -2.42
CA ASN A 240 -8.67 2.64 -3.49
C ASN A 240 -8.88 1.93 -4.84
N ALA A 241 -9.72 2.49 -5.72
CA ALA A 241 -10.03 1.91 -7.02
C ALA A 241 -8.77 1.79 -7.92
N GLU A 242 -7.85 2.72 -7.76
CA GLU A 242 -6.57 2.82 -8.45
C GLU A 242 -5.71 1.55 -8.28
N PHE A 243 -5.74 0.93 -7.09
CA PHE A 243 -4.95 -0.28 -6.82
C PHE A 243 -5.40 -1.49 -7.65
N TYR A 244 -6.67 -1.58 -8.06
CA TYR A 244 -7.17 -2.75 -8.78
C TYR A 244 -6.49 -2.94 -10.14
N ASN A 245 -6.19 -1.86 -10.85
CA ASN A 245 -5.58 -1.91 -12.18
C ASN A 245 -4.08 -1.61 -12.19
N MET A 246 -3.56 -1.01 -11.12
CA MET A 246 -2.16 -0.61 -11.04
C MET A 246 -1.22 -1.82 -11.19
N GLY A 247 -0.24 -1.69 -12.09
CA GLY A 247 0.78 -2.70 -12.36
C GLY A 247 0.33 -3.90 -13.22
N ARG A 248 -0.91 -3.92 -13.73
CA ARG A 248 -1.41 -5.03 -14.57
C ARG A 248 -0.93 -4.95 -16.02
N VAL A 249 -0.79 -3.75 -16.56
CA VAL A 249 -0.26 -3.53 -17.92
C VAL A 249 1.22 -3.19 -17.79
N PRO A 250 2.14 -4.02 -18.33
CA PRO A 250 3.54 -3.64 -18.44
C PRO A 250 3.65 -2.33 -19.20
N ARG A 251 4.53 -1.41 -18.75
CA ARG A 251 4.83 -0.24 -19.57
C ARG A 251 5.60 -0.72 -20.79
N ASP A 252 5.02 -0.59 -21.98
CA ASP A 252 5.74 -0.78 -23.22
C ASP A 252 6.94 0.18 -23.23
N LYS A 253 8.12 -0.35 -23.52
CA LYS A 253 9.31 0.46 -23.79
C LYS A 253 9.19 1.05 -25.20
N GLU A 254 8.16 1.83 -25.50
CA GLU A 254 8.02 2.44 -26.82
C GLU A 254 8.49 3.90 -26.85
N LYS A 255 9.59 4.07 -27.61
CA LYS A 255 10.08 5.26 -28.33
C LYS A 255 10.70 6.41 -27.53
N ALA A 256 11.93 6.20 -27.09
CA ALA A 256 12.91 7.28 -26.83
C ALA A 256 13.93 7.46 -27.98
N SER A 257 13.62 7.02 -29.21
CA SER A 257 14.53 7.08 -30.36
C SER A 257 14.00 7.83 -31.59
N ASP A 258 12.81 8.44 -31.54
CA ASP A 258 12.34 9.27 -32.65
C ASP A 258 12.44 10.75 -32.26
N GLY A 259 13.56 11.37 -32.64
CA GLY A 259 13.64 12.83 -32.68
C GLY A 259 15.01 13.41 -32.41
N HIS A 260 16.03 13.08 -33.21
CA HIS A 260 17.08 14.01 -33.62
C HIS A 260 17.59 13.58 -35.00
N ALA A 261 16.79 13.89 -36.03
CA ALA A 261 17.29 14.10 -37.37
C ALA A 261 16.84 15.51 -37.76
N LYS A 262 17.71 16.49 -37.53
CA LYS A 262 17.77 17.77 -38.23
C LYS A 262 19.20 18.29 -38.21
N ASP A 263 19.74 18.36 -39.41
CA ASP A 263 20.53 19.45 -39.97
C ASP A 263 21.82 19.86 -39.23
N GLU A 264 22.96 19.36 -39.72
CA GLU A 264 24.09 20.15 -40.23
C GLU A 264 25.00 19.29 -41.13
#